data_AF-A0A9N9SDV4-F1
#
_entry.id   AF-A0A9N9SDV4-F1
#
_cell.length_a   1.000
_cell.length_b   1.000
_cell.length_c   1.000
_cell.angle_alpha   90.00
_cell.angle_beta   90.00
_cell.angle_gamma   90.00
#
_symmetry.space_group_name_H-M   'P 1'
#
loop_
_entity.id
_entity.type
_entity.pdbx_description
1 polymer ?
#
loop_
_entity_poly.entity_id
_entity_poly.type
_entity_poly.pdbx_seq_one_letter_code
_entity_poly.pdbx_strand_id
1 'polypeptide(L)'
;MTPQDFLESVVEAEPRPRMKRKLLTMKELEKIKEATPSLSQGSPRLFRSLRDKGIISYTEYLFLLSILTKPQSGFRIAFNMFDTDGNQRVDKNEFLVVCICTLSCYLPLLSNIPCIIPEQIRKLLAGKKIEDEVAMEKIFSHAWKGKRGMANEETEQVTTIQEQYVDDEQGLQRKHVVDTTLIVHFFGLRGNHDLNFESFKKFMLHLQTEVLELEFNEFSKGLATISEVDFAKILLRYTYLDTDEYDMYLDRLLDRMKDTKGITFEEFHVFCQFLNNLEDFTIAMRMYTLADHPISKDEFHRAVKICTGTNLSRHLVHTVFAIFDDDGDGLLSYREFIAIMKDRLHRGFKSYAKNEGWEAFKSCIKQEMKTPA
;
A
#
# COMPACT_ATOMS: atom_id res chain seq x y z
N MET A 1 -16.16 -1.62 -5.59
CA MET A 1 -15.46 -0.96 -6.71
C MET A 1 -15.09 -2.00 -7.75
N THR A 2 -14.85 -1.62 -8.99
CA THR A 2 -14.31 -2.53 -10.03
C THR A 2 -12.77 -2.57 -9.97
N PRO A 3 -12.12 -3.58 -10.59
CA PRO A 3 -10.67 -3.57 -10.80
C PRO A 3 -10.17 -2.30 -11.49
N GLN A 4 -10.93 -1.78 -12.46
CA GLN A 4 -10.62 -0.53 -13.13
C GLN A 4 -10.68 0.68 -12.19
N ASP A 5 -11.72 0.76 -11.33
CA ASP A 5 -11.81 1.80 -10.30
C ASP A 5 -10.61 1.75 -9.33
N PHE A 6 -10.15 0.55 -8.97
CA PHE A 6 -8.98 0.37 -8.10
C PHE A 6 -7.72 0.94 -8.76
N LEU A 7 -7.43 0.56 -10.01
CA LEU A 7 -6.25 1.03 -10.72
C LEU A 7 -6.25 2.56 -10.87
N GLU A 8 -7.40 3.15 -11.20
CA GLU A 8 -7.57 4.59 -11.29
C GLU A 8 -7.35 5.28 -9.94
N SER A 9 -7.87 4.72 -8.84
CA SER A 9 -7.69 5.31 -7.51
C SER A 9 -6.25 5.35 -7.01
N VAL A 10 -5.36 4.56 -7.63
CA VAL A 10 -3.94 4.48 -7.26
C VAL A 10 -3.07 5.34 -8.18
N VAL A 11 -3.44 5.45 -9.46
CA VAL A 11 -2.65 6.14 -10.48
C VAL A 11 -3.09 7.59 -10.67
N GLU A 12 -4.39 7.86 -10.66
CA GLU A 12 -4.95 9.20 -10.89
C GLU A 12 -5.08 9.98 -9.58
N ALA A 13 -4.73 11.26 -9.60
CA ALA A 13 -4.87 12.15 -8.44
C ALA A 13 -6.33 12.50 -8.14
N GLU A 14 -7.17 12.60 -9.17
CA GLU A 14 -8.59 12.90 -9.06
C GLU A 14 -9.43 11.81 -9.74
N PRO A 15 -10.51 11.35 -9.10
CA PRO A 15 -11.36 10.33 -9.69
C PRO A 15 -12.13 10.89 -10.90
N ARG A 16 -12.18 10.11 -11.98
CA ARG A 16 -12.95 10.50 -13.17
C ARG A 16 -14.43 10.74 -12.83
N PRO A 17 -15.08 11.76 -13.43
CA PRO A 17 -16.50 12.03 -13.22
C PRO A 17 -17.36 10.79 -13.53
N ARG A 18 -18.07 10.29 -12.52
CA ARG A 18 -18.97 9.14 -12.66
C ARG A 18 -20.40 9.63 -12.92
N MET A 19 -21.03 9.13 -13.97
CA MET A 19 -22.41 9.52 -14.29
C MET A 19 -23.42 9.00 -13.25
N LYS A 20 -23.44 7.68 -12.97
CA LYS A 20 -24.33 7.05 -11.98
C LYS A 20 -23.69 5.77 -11.42
N ARG A 21 -24.04 5.42 -10.17
CA ARG A 21 -23.69 4.12 -9.58
C ARG A 21 -24.59 3.03 -10.17
N LYS A 22 -23.99 1.95 -10.68
CA LYS A 22 -24.72 0.78 -11.19
C LYS A 22 -25.12 -0.14 -10.03
N LEU A 23 -26.40 -0.52 -9.97
CA LEU A 23 -26.86 -1.60 -9.09
C LEU A 23 -26.71 -2.94 -9.83
N LEU A 24 -26.01 -3.89 -9.20
CA LEU A 24 -25.77 -5.21 -9.79
C LEU A 24 -26.86 -6.21 -9.35
N THR A 25 -27.33 -7.01 -10.29
CA THR A 25 -28.24 -8.14 -10.03
C THR A 25 -27.47 -9.41 -9.67
N MET A 26 -28.11 -10.37 -8.99
CA MET A 26 -27.46 -11.66 -8.66
C MET A 26 -26.97 -12.41 -9.90
N LYS A 27 -27.68 -12.33 -11.03
CA LYS A 27 -27.24 -12.96 -12.29
C LYS A 27 -25.96 -12.33 -12.85
N GLU A 28 -25.81 -11.01 -12.73
CA GLU A 28 -24.59 -10.33 -13.14
C GLU A 28 -23.43 -10.66 -12.20
N LEU A 29 -23.72 -10.83 -10.92
CA LEU A 29 -22.73 -11.22 -9.93
C LEU A 29 -22.17 -12.62 -10.22
N GLU A 30 -23.04 -13.60 -10.50
CA GLU A 30 -22.60 -14.95 -10.87
C GLU A 30 -21.75 -14.94 -12.16
N LYS A 31 -22.12 -14.13 -13.16
CA LYS A 31 -21.28 -13.93 -14.36
C LYS A 31 -19.89 -13.36 -14.03
N ILE A 32 -19.80 -12.45 -13.07
CA ILE A 32 -18.51 -11.90 -12.62
C ILE A 32 -17.69 -12.99 -11.93
N LYS A 33 -18.31 -13.81 -11.08
CA LYS A 33 -17.63 -14.95 -10.44
C LYS A 33 -17.10 -15.95 -11.47
N GLU A 34 -17.94 -16.37 -12.43
CA GLU A 34 -17.56 -17.32 -13.48
C GLU A 34 -16.46 -16.78 -14.40
N ALA A 35 -16.42 -15.47 -14.64
CA ALA A 35 -15.39 -14.82 -15.46
C ALA A 35 -14.07 -14.56 -14.70
N THR A 36 -14.04 -14.76 -13.38
CA THR A 36 -12.84 -14.50 -12.57
C THR A 36 -11.81 -15.62 -12.82
N PRO A 37 -10.59 -15.29 -13.28
CA PRO A 37 -9.56 -16.30 -13.53
C PRO A 37 -9.10 -16.93 -12.21
N SER A 38 -8.69 -18.19 -12.26
CA SER A 38 -8.11 -18.86 -11.09
C SER A 38 -6.74 -18.30 -10.72
N LEU A 39 -6.29 -18.54 -9.49
CA LEU A 39 -4.96 -18.17 -9.02
C LEU A 39 -3.82 -18.62 -9.95
N SER A 40 -3.93 -19.81 -10.54
CA SER A 40 -2.94 -20.34 -11.49
C SER A 40 -2.82 -19.53 -12.79
N GLN A 41 -3.88 -18.80 -13.16
CA GLN A 41 -3.93 -17.92 -14.32
C GLN A 41 -3.55 -16.47 -13.97
N GLY A 42 -3.06 -16.22 -12.75
CA GLY A 42 -2.60 -14.91 -12.31
C GLY A 42 -1.51 -14.35 -13.24
N SER A 43 -1.66 -13.10 -13.64
CA SER A 43 -0.73 -12.38 -14.52
C SER A 43 -0.52 -10.95 -14.02
N PRO A 44 0.56 -10.25 -14.44
CA PRO A 44 0.76 -8.82 -14.15
C PRO A 44 -0.22 -7.90 -14.93
N ARG A 45 -1.24 -8.48 -15.58
CA ARG A 45 -2.30 -7.74 -16.28
C ARG A 45 -3.69 -8.12 -15.77
N LEU A 46 -3.77 -8.72 -14.58
CA LEU A 46 -5.00 -9.30 -14.04
C LEU A 46 -6.10 -8.24 -13.96
N PHE A 47 -5.84 -7.11 -13.30
CA PHE A 47 -6.85 -6.08 -13.07
C PHE A 47 -7.23 -5.37 -14.38
N ARG A 48 -6.24 -5.09 -15.25
CA ARG A 48 -6.48 -4.51 -16.59
C ARG A 48 -7.27 -5.43 -17.52
N SER A 49 -7.10 -6.74 -17.37
CA SER A 49 -7.86 -7.73 -18.17
C SER A 49 -9.31 -7.83 -17.73
N LEU A 50 -9.56 -7.69 -16.42
CA LEU A 50 -10.90 -7.74 -15.84
C LEU A 50 -11.68 -6.44 -16.09
N ARG A 51 -11.02 -5.28 -16.08
CA ARG A 51 -11.65 -3.95 -16.25
C ARG A 51 -12.83 -3.78 -15.27
N ASP A 52 -14.04 -3.67 -15.81
CA ASP A 52 -15.29 -3.51 -15.06
C ASP A 52 -15.91 -4.84 -14.62
N LYS A 53 -15.32 -5.98 -15.03
CA LYS A 53 -15.82 -7.34 -14.76
C LYS A 53 -15.26 -7.90 -13.46
N GLY A 54 -15.34 -7.11 -12.40
CA GLY A 54 -14.91 -7.53 -11.07
C GLY A 54 -15.52 -6.67 -9.99
N ILE A 55 -15.52 -7.21 -8.78
CA ILE A 55 -15.93 -6.48 -7.58
C ILE A 55 -14.86 -6.63 -6.51
N ILE A 56 -14.53 -5.50 -5.91
CA ILE A 56 -13.58 -5.37 -4.81
C ILE A 56 -14.32 -4.66 -3.68
N SER A 57 -14.28 -5.25 -2.50
CA SER A 57 -14.85 -4.68 -1.28
C SER A 57 -13.95 -3.59 -0.72
N TYR A 58 -14.44 -2.85 0.29
CA TYR A 58 -13.62 -1.84 0.95
C TYR A 58 -12.45 -2.45 1.75
N THR A 59 -12.67 -3.59 2.40
CA THR A 59 -11.60 -4.27 3.14
C THR A 59 -10.53 -4.80 2.20
N GLU A 60 -10.93 -5.32 1.04
CA GLU A 60 -9.99 -5.76 -0.01
C GLU A 60 -9.23 -4.59 -0.62
N TYR A 61 -9.89 -3.44 -0.81
CA TYR A 61 -9.21 -2.23 -1.25
C TYR A 61 -8.06 -1.84 -0.32
N LEU A 62 -8.29 -1.79 1.00
CA LEU A 62 -7.24 -1.49 1.97
C LEU A 62 -6.13 -2.55 1.97
N PHE A 63 -6.50 -3.82 1.85
CA PHE A 63 -5.54 -4.92 1.71
C PHE A 63 -4.65 -4.72 0.47
N LEU A 64 -5.24 -4.46 -0.70
CA LEU A 64 -4.51 -4.21 -1.94
C LEU A 64 -3.59 -2.98 -1.83
N LEU A 65 -4.06 -1.89 -1.21
CA LEU A 65 -3.21 -0.73 -0.93
C LEU A 65 -2.01 -1.07 -0.05
N SER A 66 -2.23 -1.86 1.00
CA SER A 66 -1.15 -2.29 1.90
C SER A 66 -0.09 -3.17 1.22
N ILE A 67 -0.44 -3.82 0.11
CA ILE A 67 0.49 -4.62 -0.71
C ILE A 67 1.38 -3.71 -1.55
N LEU A 68 0.86 -2.61 -2.11
CA LEU A 68 1.57 -1.80 -3.11
C LEU A 68 2.91 -1.23 -2.61
N THR A 69 3.02 -0.96 -1.32
CA THR A 69 4.22 -0.39 -0.69
C THR A 69 5.02 -1.39 0.14
N LYS A 70 4.59 -2.66 0.21
CA LYS A 70 5.31 -3.67 0.99
C LYS A 70 6.59 -4.12 0.29
N PRO A 71 7.76 -4.12 0.98
CA PRO A 71 8.95 -4.75 0.46
C PRO A 71 8.79 -6.27 0.40
N GLN A 72 9.60 -6.90 -0.46
CA GLN A 72 9.61 -8.36 -0.64
C GLN A 72 9.91 -9.13 0.66
N SER A 73 10.79 -8.58 1.50
CA SER A 73 11.09 -9.12 2.83
C SER A 73 9.85 -9.15 3.74
N GLY A 74 8.96 -8.16 3.60
CA GLY A 74 7.71 -8.05 4.35
C GLY A 74 6.60 -9.00 3.88
N PHE A 75 6.75 -9.68 2.74
CA PHE A 75 5.72 -10.57 2.21
C PHE A 75 5.56 -11.82 3.07
N ARG A 76 6.67 -12.38 3.56
CA ARG A 76 6.61 -13.55 4.43
C ARG A 76 5.99 -13.20 5.79
N ILE A 77 6.32 -12.03 6.31
CA ILE A 77 5.72 -11.52 7.55
C ILE A 77 4.21 -11.31 7.36
N ALA A 78 3.79 -10.70 6.25
CA ALA A 78 2.38 -10.55 5.92
C ALA A 78 1.66 -11.91 5.83
N PHE A 79 2.24 -12.87 5.12
CA PHE A 79 1.67 -14.21 5.00
C PHE A 79 1.53 -14.91 6.36
N ASN A 80 2.55 -14.84 7.21
CA ASN A 80 2.51 -15.42 8.56
C ASN A 80 1.51 -14.70 9.48
N MET A 81 1.11 -13.46 9.18
CA MET A 81 0.01 -12.80 9.91
C MET A 81 -1.38 -13.32 9.48
N PHE A 82 -1.49 -13.83 8.25
CA PHE A 82 -2.70 -14.48 7.75
C PHE A 82 -2.82 -15.94 8.21
N ASP A 83 -1.71 -16.69 8.20
CA ASP A 83 -1.62 -18.08 8.64
C ASP A 83 -1.67 -18.17 10.18
N THR A 84 -2.87 -18.28 10.74
CA THR A 84 -3.09 -18.24 12.20
C THR A 84 -2.83 -19.57 12.88
N ASP A 85 -2.97 -20.68 12.15
CA ASP A 85 -2.77 -22.02 12.67
C ASP A 85 -1.35 -22.58 12.40
N GLY A 86 -0.54 -21.87 11.60
CA GLY A 86 0.85 -22.19 11.30
C GLY A 86 0.98 -23.32 10.26
N ASN A 87 -0.07 -23.63 9.51
CA ASN A 87 -0.09 -24.72 8.54
C ASN A 87 0.61 -24.37 7.21
N GLN A 88 1.17 -23.16 7.08
CA GLN A 88 1.84 -22.61 5.90
C GLN A 88 0.91 -22.41 4.69
N ARG A 89 -0.39 -22.33 4.94
CA ARG A 89 -1.44 -22.02 4.00
C ARG A 89 -2.34 -20.97 4.63
N VAL A 90 -3.11 -20.29 3.80
CA VAL A 90 -4.13 -19.34 4.26
C VAL A 90 -5.44 -19.82 3.66
N ASP A 91 -6.41 -20.10 4.53
CA ASP A 91 -7.76 -20.42 4.09
C ASP A 91 -8.64 -19.17 3.93
N LYS A 92 -9.86 -19.36 3.40
CA LYS A 92 -10.80 -18.25 3.17
C LYS A 92 -11.19 -17.53 4.47
N ASN A 93 -11.32 -18.25 5.58
CA ASN A 93 -11.73 -17.66 6.85
C ASN A 93 -10.60 -16.83 7.46
N GLU A 94 -9.38 -17.37 7.44
CA GLU A 94 -8.17 -16.68 7.89
C GLU A 94 -7.95 -15.37 7.12
N PHE A 95 -8.13 -15.41 5.80
CA PHE A 95 -8.05 -14.23 4.96
C PHE A 95 -9.08 -13.16 5.34
N LEU A 96 -10.32 -13.56 5.60
CA LEU A 96 -11.40 -12.66 5.98
C LEU A 96 -11.15 -12.02 7.35
N VAL A 97 -10.68 -12.78 8.34
CA VAL A 97 -10.39 -12.28 9.69
C VAL A 97 -9.35 -11.16 9.66
N VAL A 98 -8.24 -11.37 8.94
CA VAL A 98 -7.16 -10.36 8.89
C VAL A 98 -7.55 -9.13 8.06
N CYS A 99 -8.36 -9.29 7.01
CA CYS A 99 -8.93 -8.14 6.30
C CYS A 99 -9.82 -7.26 7.20
N ILE A 100 -10.44 -7.84 8.23
CA ILE A 100 -11.23 -7.11 9.24
C ILE A 100 -10.32 -6.46 10.28
N CYS A 101 -9.28 -7.16 10.75
CA CYS A 101 -8.33 -6.60 11.71
C CYS A 101 -7.51 -5.44 11.12
N THR A 102 -7.12 -5.53 9.85
CA THR A 102 -6.45 -4.44 9.14
C THR A 102 -7.35 -3.20 9.06
N LEU A 103 -8.65 -3.37 8.79
CA LEU A 103 -9.62 -2.27 8.87
C LEU A 103 -9.64 -1.60 10.25
N SER A 104 -9.59 -2.39 11.35
CA SER A 104 -9.51 -1.86 12.72
C SER A 104 -8.22 -1.06 12.98
N CYS A 105 -7.10 -1.47 12.39
CA CYS A 105 -5.81 -0.76 12.52
C CYS A 105 -5.74 0.53 11.68
N TYR A 106 -6.45 0.61 10.55
CA TYR A 106 -6.50 1.80 9.70
C TYR A 106 -7.61 2.79 10.10
N LEU A 107 -8.60 2.38 10.89
CA LEU A 107 -9.68 3.22 11.40
C LEU A 107 -9.21 4.49 12.15
N PRO A 108 -8.16 4.48 12.99
CA PRO A 108 -7.62 5.68 13.62
C PRO A 108 -7.06 6.69 12.61
N LEU A 109 -6.43 6.21 11.52
CA LEU A 109 -5.89 7.05 10.44
C LEU A 109 -6.98 7.70 9.58
N LEU A 110 -8.19 7.13 9.54
CA LEU A 110 -9.33 7.61 8.76
C LEU A 110 -10.26 8.55 9.55
N SER A 111 -9.97 8.79 10.83
CA SER A 111 -10.81 9.59 11.75
C SER A 111 -10.98 11.06 11.34
N ASN A 112 -10.17 11.57 10.41
CA ASN A 112 -10.25 12.94 9.89
C ASN A 112 -11.02 13.07 8.56
N ILE A 113 -11.63 12.00 8.02
CA ILE A 113 -12.41 12.06 6.78
C ILE A 113 -13.92 12.11 7.13
N PRO A 114 -14.61 13.26 6.98
CA PRO A 114 -15.98 13.44 7.48
C PRO A 114 -17.06 12.59 6.78
N CYS A 115 -16.73 11.91 5.67
CA CYS A 115 -17.75 11.45 4.71
C CYS A 115 -17.86 9.92 4.53
N ILE A 116 -17.15 9.08 5.29
CA ILE A 116 -17.09 7.63 4.96
C ILE A 116 -17.64 6.72 6.07
N ILE A 117 -17.94 7.22 7.27
CA ILE A 117 -18.44 6.39 8.36
C ILE A 117 -19.97 6.50 8.44
N PRO A 118 -20.74 5.41 8.15
CA PRO A 118 -22.18 5.37 8.38
C PRO A 118 -22.51 5.75 9.82
N GLU A 119 -23.57 6.53 10.01
CA GLU A 119 -23.95 7.15 11.29
C GLU A 119 -24.16 6.14 12.43
N GLN A 120 -24.43 4.86 12.11
CA GLN A 120 -24.51 3.77 13.08
C GLN A 120 -23.15 3.34 13.66
N ILE A 121 -22.06 3.37 12.88
CA ILE A 121 -20.69 3.07 13.37
C ILE A 121 -20.22 4.21 14.29
N ARG A 122 -20.61 5.45 13.99
CA ARG A 122 -20.36 6.62 14.84
C ARG A 122 -21.02 6.47 16.23
N LYS A 123 -22.23 5.90 16.28
CA LYS A 123 -22.95 5.60 17.54
C LYS A 123 -22.31 4.46 18.35
N LEU A 124 -21.75 3.44 17.69
CA LEU A 124 -21.01 2.36 18.35
C LEU A 124 -19.67 2.85 18.96
N LEU A 125 -19.03 3.83 18.33
CA LEU A 125 -17.76 4.41 18.78
C LEU A 125 -17.92 5.57 19.80
N ALA A 126 -19.11 6.14 19.94
CA ALA A 126 -19.35 7.29 20.83
C ALA A 126 -19.28 6.99 22.34
N GLY A 127 -19.07 5.71 22.74
CA GLY A 127 -19.18 5.28 24.14
C GLY A 127 -17.94 4.66 24.77
N LYS A 128 -16.84 4.46 24.05
CA LYS A 128 -15.62 3.84 24.62
C LYS A 128 -14.42 4.73 24.38
N LYS A 129 -13.84 5.27 25.45
CA LYS A 129 -12.43 5.66 25.45
C LYS A 129 -11.64 4.39 25.14
N ILE A 130 -11.09 4.30 23.94
CA ILE A 130 -10.27 3.18 23.51
C ILE A 130 -8.86 3.47 24.02
N GLU A 131 -8.43 2.72 25.03
CA GLU A 131 -7.00 2.55 25.31
C GLU A 131 -6.49 1.52 24.29
N ASP A 132 -5.70 2.01 23.33
CA ASP A 132 -5.40 1.40 22.04
C ASP A 132 -4.69 0.02 22.08
N GLU A 133 -4.07 -0.37 23.19
CA GLU A 133 -3.38 -1.66 23.31
C GLU A 133 -4.33 -2.82 23.68
N VAL A 134 -5.36 -2.57 24.49
CA VAL A 134 -6.17 -3.64 25.10
C VAL A 134 -7.18 -4.24 24.12
N ALA A 135 -7.61 -3.49 23.10
CA ALA A 135 -8.56 -3.96 22.10
C ALA A 135 -7.93 -5.00 21.15
N MET A 136 -6.70 -4.75 20.70
CA MET A 136 -5.94 -5.71 19.88
C MET A 136 -5.65 -6.99 20.66
N GLU A 137 -5.19 -6.86 21.90
CA GLU A 137 -4.92 -8.01 22.77
C GLU A 137 -6.19 -8.84 23.05
N LYS A 138 -7.37 -8.20 23.16
CA LYS A 138 -8.66 -8.89 23.27
C LYS A 138 -9.08 -9.61 21.98
N ILE A 139 -8.84 -9.03 20.81
CA ILE A 139 -9.19 -9.65 19.52
C ILE A 139 -8.31 -10.89 19.28
N PHE A 140 -7.00 -10.81 19.54
CA PHE A 140 -6.11 -11.96 19.42
C PHE A 140 -6.35 -13.01 20.53
N SER A 141 -6.64 -12.61 21.76
CA SER A 141 -6.87 -13.55 22.86
C SER A 141 -8.18 -14.35 22.71
N HIS A 142 -9.22 -13.80 22.07
CA HIS A 142 -10.44 -14.55 21.79
C HIS A 142 -10.28 -15.54 20.63
N ALA A 143 -9.56 -15.18 19.56
CA ALA A 143 -9.21 -16.13 18.49
C ALA A 143 -8.33 -17.29 19.00
N TRP A 144 -7.52 -17.04 20.04
CA TRP A 144 -6.67 -18.04 20.69
C TRP A 144 -7.41 -18.90 21.75
N LYS A 145 -8.59 -18.48 22.22
CA LYS A 145 -9.28 -19.11 23.37
C LYS A 145 -10.02 -20.41 23.02
N GLY A 146 -10.27 -20.69 21.74
CA GLY A 146 -11.01 -21.87 21.30
C GLY A 146 -10.30 -23.22 21.48
N LYS A 147 -9.03 -23.25 21.89
CA LYS A 147 -8.21 -24.48 21.91
C LYS A 147 -7.66 -24.92 23.28
N ARG A 148 -8.06 -24.26 24.38
CA ARG A 148 -7.91 -24.83 25.73
C ARG A 148 -9.29 -24.95 26.36
N GLY A 149 -9.85 -26.15 26.25
CA GLY A 149 -11.19 -26.45 26.74
C GLY A 149 -11.36 -26.06 28.20
N MET A 150 -12.25 -25.11 28.45
CA MET A 150 -13.03 -25.00 29.67
C MET A 150 -14.45 -24.63 29.24
N ALA A 151 -15.38 -25.56 29.45
CA ALA A 151 -16.80 -25.36 29.25
C ALA A 151 -17.35 -24.35 30.26
N ASN A 152 -18.42 -23.66 29.88
CA ASN A 152 -19.52 -23.35 30.78
C ASN A 152 -20.81 -23.25 29.97
N GLU A 153 -21.84 -23.92 30.49
CA GLU A 153 -23.23 -23.99 30.00
C GLU A 153 -24.07 -22.79 30.49
N GLU A 154 -25.31 -22.72 29.97
CA GLU A 154 -26.48 -21.89 30.40
C GLU A 154 -26.57 -20.47 29.76
N THR A 155 -27.66 -19.96 29.14
CA THR A 155 -29.08 -20.36 28.95
C THR A 155 -29.73 -19.64 27.73
N GLU A 156 -30.89 -20.18 27.35
CA GLU A 156 -31.87 -19.99 26.27
C GLU A 156 -32.41 -18.62 25.76
N GLN A 157 -32.80 -18.69 24.47
CA GLN A 157 -34.02 -18.20 23.77
C GLN A 157 -34.36 -16.69 23.65
N VAL A 158 -34.17 -16.14 22.44
CA VAL A 158 -35.16 -15.31 21.72
C VAL A 158 -35.07 -15.59 20.21
N THR A 159 -36.19 -15.97 19.60
CA THR A 159 -36.36 -16.30 18.18
C THR A 159 -36.51 -15.05 17.29
N THR A 160 -36.21 -15.27 16.00
CA THR A 160 -36.64 -14.48 14.80
C THR A 160 -35.84 -13.27 14.30
N ILE A 161 -34.50 -13.29 14.33
CA ILE A 161 -33.64 -12.56 13.35
C ILE A 161 -32.30 -13.33 13.14
N GLN A 162 -32.34 -14.65 12.88
CA GLN A 162 -31.15 -15.51 12.96
C GLN A 162 -30.54 -15.97 11.61
N GLU A 163 -30.95 -15.40 10.47
CA GLU A 163 -30.41 -15.84 9.16
C GLU A 163 -29.32 -14.93 8.56
N GLN A 164 -28.95 -13.82 9.20
CA GLN A 164 -28.04 -12.82 8.61
C GLN A 164 -26.78 -12.47 9.40
N TYR A 165 -26.58 -13.03 10.60
CA TYR A 165 -25.45 -12.73 11.47
C TYR A 165 -24.90 -14.02 12.08
N VAL A 166 -23.57 -14.12 12.20
CA VAL A 166 -22.94 -15.11 13.08
C VAL A 166 -23.08 -14.57 14.50
N ASP A 167 -23.42 -15.47 15.44
CA ASP A 167 -23.54 -15.14 16.86
C ASP A 167 -22.15 -15.13 17.50
N ASP A 168 -21.39 -14.09 17.19
CA ASP A 168 -20.19 -13.70 17.91
C ASP A 168 -20.42 -12.30 18.51
N GLU A 169 -20.17 -12.17 19.83
CA GLU A 169 -20.55 -11.05 20.72
C GLU A 169 -20.17 -9.61 20.26
N GLN A 170 -19.57 -9.45 19.08
CA GLN A 170 -19.08 -8.18 18.56
C GLN A 170 -19.81 -7.67 17.32
N GLY A 171 -20.74 -8.43 16.71
CA GLY A 171 -21.69 -7.90 15.71
C GLY A 171 -21.08 -7.18 14.50
N LEU A 172 -19.80 -7.43 14.20
CA LEU A 172 -19.04 -6.70 13.17
C LEU A 172 -19.15 -7.31 11.77
N GLN A 173 -19.86 -8.42 11.62
CA GLN A 173 -20.11 -9.02 10.32
C GLN A 173 -21.61 -9.03 9.99
N ARG A 174 -21.99 -8.30 8.94
CA ARG A 174 -22.79 -8.96 7.91
C ARG A 174 -21.84 -9.96 7.26
N LYS A 175 -22.20 -11.24 7.20
CA LYS A 175 -21.55 -12.22 6.32
C LYS A 175 -21.21 -11.53 5.01
N HIS A 176 -20.01 -11.73 4.43
CA HIS A 176 -19.83 -11.34 3.03
C HIS A 176 -20.91 -12.09 2.23
N VAL A 177 -22.03 -11.43 1.95
CA VAL A 177 -23.20 -12.03 1.27
C VAL A 177 -22.80 -12.44 -0.15
N VAL A 178 -21.69 -11.89 -0.63
CA VAL A 178 -21.22 -11.93 -1.99
C VAL A 178 -19.73 -12.26 -2.00
N ASP A 179 -19.36 -13.33 -2.70
CA ASP A 179 -17.96 -13.60 -3.03
C ASP A 179 -17.46 -12.56 -4.03
N THR A 180 -16.37 -11.92 -3.66
CA THR A 180 -15.68 -10.90 -4.45
C THR A 180 -14.71 -11.54 -5.43
N THR A 181 -14.17 -10.72 -6.34
CA THR A 181 -13.17 -11.18 -7.32
C THR A 181 -11.92 -11.71 -6.64
N LEU A 182 -11.44 -11.08 -5.57
CA LEU A 182 -10.21 -11.53 -4.90
C LEU A 182 -10.42 -12.85 -4.16
N ILE A 183 -11.56 -13.01 -3.47
CA ILE A 183 -11.94 -14.26 -2.81
C ILE A 183 -12.04 -15.40 -3.83
N VAL A 184 -12.73 -15.19 -4.95
CA VAL A 184 -12.86 -16.22 -6.00
C VAL A 184 -11.51 -16.52 -6.65
N HIS A 185 -10.67 -15.50 -6.87
CA HIS A 185 -9.34 -15.69 -7.46
C HIS A 185 -8.45 -16.56 -6.56
N PHE A 186 -8.43 -16.30 -5.25
CA PHE A 186 -7.57 -17.02 -4.30
C PHE A 186 -8.11 -18.41 -3.93
N PHE A 187 -9.40 -18.51 -3.61
CA PHE A 187 -9.96 -19.72 -2.98
C PHE A 187 -10.87 -20.52 -3.93
N GLY A 188 -11.03 -20.07 -5.18
CA GLY A 188 -11.89 -20.68 -6.18
C GLY A 188 -13.38 -20.38 -5.98
N LEU A 189 -14.20 -20.82 -6.94
CA LEU A 189 -15.67 -20.59 -6.95
C LEU A 189 -16.37 -21.12 -5.70
N ARG A 190 -15.85 -22.20 -5.11
CA ARG A 190 -16.42 -22.85 -3.91
C ARG A 190 -15.74 -22.42 -2.61
N GLY A 191 -14.63 -21.67 -2.68
CA GLY A 191 -13.88 -21.24 -1.50
C GLY A 191 -13.15 -22.37 -0.77
N ASN A 192 -12.81 -23.46 -1.47
CA ASN A 192 -12.24 -24.68 -0.89
C ASN A 192 -10.75 -24.88 -1.22
N HIS A 193 -10.15 -23.96 -1.98
CA HIS A 193 -8.71 -23.96 -2.23
C HIS A 193 -8.01 -23.16 -1.14
N ASP A 194 -6.78 -23.53 -0.82
CA ASP A 194 -5.94 -22.79 0.12
C ASP A 194 -4.88 -21.98 -0.64
N LEU A 195 -4.47 -20.86 -0.05
CA LEU A 195 -3.46 -19.99 -0.60
C LEU A 195 -2.09 -20.28 0.04
N ASN A 196 -1.12 -20.71 -0.77
CA ASN A 196 0.25 -20.93 -0.31
C ASN A 196 1.11 -19.65 -0.45
N PHE A 197 2.26 -19.63 0.25
CA PHE A 197 3.15 -18.47 0.26
C PHE A 197 3.65 -18.09 -1.13
N GLU A 198 4.04 -19.05 -1.98
CA GLU A 198 4.58 -18.75 -3.31
C GLU A 198 3.53 -18.08 -4.22
N SER A 199 2.29 -18.54 -4.16
CA SER A 199 1.20 -17.96 -4.94
C SER A 199 0.80 -16.58 -4.40
N PHE A 200 0.81 -16.41 -3.08
CA PHE A 200 0.58 -15.11 -2.43
C PHE A 200 1.66 -14.10 -2.83
N LYS A 201 2.93 -14.49 -2.72
CA LYS A 201 4.08 -13.68 -3.15
C LYS A 201 3.99 -13.31 -4.63
N LYS A 202 3.65 -14.27 -5.50
CA LYS A 202 3.49 -14.05 -6.93
C LYS A 202 2.37 -13.05 -7.22
N PHE A 203 1.24 -13.17 -6.53
CA PHE A 203 0.13 -12.22 -6.63
C PHE A 203 0.58 -10.79 -6.24
N MET A 204 1.25 -10.65 -5.09
CA MET A 204 1.72 -9.35 -4.61
C MET A 204 2.70 -8.71 -5.61
N LEU A 205 3.65 -9.49 -6.13
CA LEU A 205 4.58 -9.06 -7.18
C LEU A 205 3.83 -8.60 -8.43
N HIS A 206 2.91 -9.41 -8.95
CA HIS A 206 2.14 -9.08 -10.14
C HIS A 206 1.33 -7.79 -9.96
N LEU A 207 0.72 -7.58 -8.79
CA LEU A 207 -0.05 -6.37 -8.49
C LEU A 207 0.86 -5.13 -8.47
N GLN A 208 2.02 -5.21 -7.81
CA GLN A 208 3.00 -4.14 -7.79
C GLN A 208 3.49 -3.80 -9.21
N THR A 209 3.86 -4.81 -10.00
CA THR A 209 4.27 -4.63 -11.40
C THR A 209 3.14 -4.03 -12.25
N GLU A 210 1.89 -4.46 -12.06
CA GLU A 210 0.75 -3.96 -12.83
C GLU A 210 0.52 -2.46 -12.60
N VAL A 211 0.59 -2.00 -11.35
CA VAL A 211 0.46 -0.58 -11.00
C VAL A 211 1.64 0.22 -11.53
N LEU A 212 2.87 -0.28 -11.39
CA LEU A 212 4.06 0.38 -11.93
C LEU A 212 4.03 0.49 -13.46
N GLU A 213 3.53 -0.53 -14.18
CA GLU A 213 3.35 -0.46 -15.63
C GLU A 213 2.34 0.64 -16.01
N LEU A 214 1.27 0.82 -15.25
CA LEU A 214 0.29 1.87 -15.53
C LEU A 214 0.85 3.27 -15.30
N GLU A 215 1.56 3.47 -14.20
CA GLU A 215 2.28 4.72 -13.93
C GLU A 215 3.26 5.02 -15.07
N PHE A 216 4.08 4.03 -15.47
CA PHE A 216 5.02 4.23 -16.57
C PHE A 216 4.32 4.61 -17.89
N ASN A 217 3.22 3.92 -18.23
CA ASN A 217 2.50 4.15 -19.49
C ASN A 217 1.73 5.48 -19.52
N GLU A 218 1.26 5.98 -18.37
CA GLU A 218 0.63 7.30 -18.26
C GLU A 218 1.60 8.40 -18.74
N PHE A 219 2.87 8.28 -18.37
CA PHE A 219 3.91 9.26 -18.69
C PHE A 219 4.61 8.97 -20.03
N SER A 220 4.75 7.70 -20.43
CA SER A 220 5.40 7.36 -21.72
C SER A 220 4.54 7.73 -22.92
N LYS A 221 3.22 7.96 -22.72
CA LYS A 221 2.25 8.29 -23.78
C LYS A 221 2.29 7.29 -24.94
N GLY A 222 2.57 6.02 -24.63
CA GLY A 222 2.66 4.92 -25.60
C GLY A 222 4.06 4.68 -26.20
N LEU A 223 5.07 5.43 -25.76
CA LEU A 223 6.47 5.18 -26.13
C LEU A 223 7.08 4.06 -25.26
N ALA A 224 8.17 3.47 -25.75
CA ALA A 224 8.89 2.41 -25.03
C ALA A 224 9.74 2.93 -23.85
N THR A 225 10.02 4.23 -23.84
CA THR A 225 10.80 4.94 -22.82
C THR A 225 10.04 6.17 -22.34
N ILE A 226 10.28 6.54 -21.08
CA ILE A 226 9.87 7.85 -20.53
C ILE A 226 11.04 8.82 -20.61
N SER A 227 10.75 10.13 -20.74
CA SER A 227 11.79 11.14 -20.61
C SER A 227 12.32 11.21 -19.18
N GLU A 228 13.53 11.70 -18.99
CA GLU A 228 14.13 11.93 -17.68
C GLU A 228 13.31 12.93 -16.86
N VAL A 229 12.70 13.91 -17.53
CA VAL A 229 11.78 14.88 -16.92
C VAL A 229 10.52 14.18 -16.42
N ASP A 230 9.90 13.33 -17.23
CA ASP A 230 8.71 12.59 -16.82
C ASP A 230 9.02 11.61 -15.68
N PHE A 231 10.21 11.00 -15.69
CA PHE A 231 10.70 10.22 -14.56
C PHE A 231 10.79 11.04 -13.28
N ALA A 232 11.37 12.25 -13.32
CA ALA A 232 11.41 13.14 -12.17
C ALA A 232 10.00 13.50 -11.66
N LYS A 233 9.06 13.80 -12.57
CA LYS A 233 7.66 14.07 -12.21
C LYS A 233 7.02 12.90 -11.47
N ILE A 234 7.26 11.66 -11.92
CA ILE A 234 6.75 10.45 -11.24
C ILE A 234 7.37 10.30 -9.84
N LEU A 235 8.66 10.62 -9.68
CA LEU A 235 9.32 10.55 -8.37
C LEU A 235 8.77 11.58 -7.39
N LEU A 236 8.52 12.80 -7.87
CA LEU A 236 8.08 13.93 -7.05
C LEU A 236 6.56 13.97 -6.81
N ARG A 237 5.76 13.19 -7.56
CA ARG A 237 4.27 13.20 -7.47
C ARG A 237 3.72 13.02 -6.06
N TYR A 238 4.36 12.18 -5.24
CA TYR A 238 3.92 11.85 -3.88
C TYR A 238 4.77 12.50 -2.80
N THR A 239 5.51 13.55 -3.15
CA THR A 239 6.34 14.33 -2.22
C THR A 239 5.60 15.59 -1.80
N TYR A 240 5.84 16.05 -0.58
CA TYR A 240 5.24 17.27 -0.04
C TYR A 240 6.08 18.50 -0.43
N LEU A 241 6.19 18.76 -1.72
CA LEU A 241 6.89 19.92 -2.25
C LEU A 241 5.89 20.99 -2.66
N ASP A 242 6.21 22.25 -2.37
CA ASP A 242 5.45 23.38 -2.89
C ASP A 242 5.73 23.54 -4.40
N THR A 243 4.86 24.25 -5.13
CA THR A 243 4.98 24.38 -6.60
C THR A 243 6.33 24.97 -7.03
N ASP A 244 6.84 25.94 -6.29
CA ASP A 244 8.13 26.57 -6.60
C ASP A 244 9.31 25.60 -6.41
N GLU A 245 9.28 24.77 -5.36
CA GLU A 245 10.32 23.75 -5.12
C GLU A 245 10.27 22.65 -6.20
N TYR A 246 9.06 22.23 -6.56
CA TYR A 246 8.83 21.25 -7.62
C TYR A 246 9.41 21.72 -8.96
N ASP A 247 9.14 22.97 -9.34
CA ASP A 247 9.65 23.55 -10.60
C ASP A 247 11.18 23.69 -10.57
N MET A 248 11.76 24.04 -9.41
CA MET A 248 13.23 24.10 -9.23
C MET A 248 13.93 22.76 -9.52
N TYR A 249 13.34 21.64 -9.10
CA TYR A 249 13.89 20.30 -9.41
C TYR A 249 13.85 19.99 -10.91
N LEU A 250 12.79 20.41 -11.60
CA LEU A 250 12.63 20.16 -13.03
C LEU A 250 13.56 21.04 -13.86
N ASP A 251 13.68 22.33 -13.53
CA ASP A 251 14.57 23.27 -14.21
C ASP A 251 16.04 22.84 -14.08
N ARG A 252 16.45 22.43 -12.88
CA ARG A 252 17.79 21.87 -12.64
C ARG A 252 18.08 20.67 -13.52
N LEU A 253 17.11 19.76 -13.64
CA LEU A 253 17.26 18.58 -14.48
C LEU A 253 17.42 18.97 -15.95
N LEU A 254 16.61 19.90 -16.45
CA LEU A 254 16.69 20.41 -17.83
C LEU A 254 18.05 21.06 -18.13
N ASP A 255 18.62 21.80 -17.17
CA ASP A 255 19.93 22.44 -17.32
C ASP A 255 21.08 21.43 -17.33
N ARG A 256 21.01 20.42 -16.46
CA ARG A 256 22.07 19.41 -16.28
C ARG A 256 22.01 18.28 -17.31
N MET A 257 20.84 17.96 -17.87
CA MET A 257 20.62 16.85 -18.81
C MET A 257 20.20 17.38 -20.19
N LYS A 258 21.18 17.57 -21.08
CA LYS A 258 20.93 18.01 -22.47
C LYS A 258 20.67 16.87 -23.44
N ASP A 259 21.14 15.68 -23.13
CA ASP A 259 20.96 14.47 -23.95
C ASP A 259 19.88 13.58 -23.32
N THR A 260 18.70 13.52 -23.95
CA THR A 260 17.61 12.64 -23.53
C THR A 260 17.81 11.24 -24.13
N LYS A 261 18.24 10.28 -23.31
CA LYS A 261 18.31 8.87 -23.71
C LYS A 261 17.00 8.15 -23.44
N GLY A 262 16.27 8.64 -22.44
CA GLY A 262 15.03 8.04 -21.96
C GLY A 262 15.28 6.82 -21.09
N ILE A 263 14.36 6.60 -20.15
CA ILE A 263 14.43 5.53 -19.15
C ILE A 263 13.47 4.41 -19.57
N THR A 264 13.95 3.17 -19.60
CA THR A 264 13.11 2.01 -19.95
C THR A 264 12.25 1.56 -18.77
N PHE A 265 11.22 0.76 -19.05
CA PHE A 265 10.37 0.21 -17.99
C PHE A 265 11.17 -0.68 -17.01
N GLU A 266 12.15 -1.45 -17.50
CA GLU A 266 12.99 -2.29 -16.65
C GLU A 266 13.81 -1.45 -15.67
N GLU A 267 14.43 -0.37 -16.15
CA GLU A 267 15.19 0.55 -15.30
C GLU A 267 14.28 1.21 -14.25
N PHE A 268 13.11 1.69 -14.67
CA PHE A 268 12.10 2.27 -13.79
C PHE A 268 11.61 1.27 -12.72
N HIS A 269 11.32 0.02 -13.12
CA HIS A 269 10.86 -1.03 -12.24
C HIS A 269 11.90 -1.37 -11.17
N VAL A 270 13.17 -1.55 -11.58
CA VAL A 270 14.27 -1.83 -10.64
C VAL A 270 14.45 -0.66 -9.66
N PHE A 271 14.33 0.59 -10.12
CA PHE A 271 14.38 1.76 -9.24
C PHE A 271 13.24 1.79 -8.22
N CYS A 272 12.01 1.50 -8.64
CA CYS A 272 10.87 1.46 -7.72
C CYS A 272 11.00 0.31 -6.70
N GLN A 273 11.55 -0.83 -7.11
CA GLN A 273 11.88 -1.93 -6.20
C GLN A 273 12.95 -1.51 -5.18
N PHE A 274 13.94 -0.71 -5.59
CA PHE A 274 14.89 -0.11 -4.67
C PHE A 274 14.21 0.80 -3.64
N LEU A 275 13.31 1.68 -4.07
CA LEU A 275 12.59 2.58 -3.16
C LEU A 275 11.76 1.82 -2.12
N ASN A 276 11.19 0.67 -2.47
CA ASN A 276 10.47 -0.17 -1.49
C ASN A 276 11.39 -0.70 -0.36
N ASN A 277 12.71 -0.76 -0.58
CA ASN A 277 13.72 -1.16 0.41
C ASN A 277 14.54 0.05 0.92
N LEU A 278 13.98 1.26 0.88
CA LEU A 278 14.68 2.49 1.28
C LEU A 278 15.11 2.47 2.76
N GLU A 279 14.37 1.79 3.63
CA GLU A 279 14.74 1.65 5.05
C GLU A 279 16.05 0.86 5.21
N ASP A 280 16.18 -0.28 4.52
CA ASP A 280 17.41 -1.09 4.51
C ASP A 280 18.58 -0.31 3.91
N PHE A 281 18.32 0.46 2.85
CA PHE A 281 19.30 1.37 2.26
C PHE A 281 19.74 2.44 3.25
N THR A 282 18.80 3.04 3.98
CA THR A 282 19.09 4.07 5.00
C THR A 282 19.96 3.51 6.12
N ILE A 283 19.67 2.28 6.58
CA ILE A 283 20.48 1.60 7.62
C ILE A 283 21.88 1.32 7.09
N ALA A 284 21.99 0.76 5.88
CA ALA A 284 23.28 0.52 5.25
C ALA A 284 24.07 1.82 5.12
N MET A 285 23.42 2.91 4.73
CA MET A 285 24.10 4.19 4.55
C MET A 285 24.59 4.77 5.86
N ARG A 286 23.81 4.73 6.94
CA ARG A 286 24.26 5.12 8.28
C ARG A 286 25.47 4.31 8.77
N MET A 287 25.63 3.07 8.33
CA MET A 287 26.80 2.25 8.65
C MET A 287 28.05 2.66 7.85
N TYR A 288 27.90 3.03 6.58
CA TYR A 288 29.00 3.54 5.74
C TYR A 288 29.39 4.96 6.13
N THR A 289 28.42 5.80 6.49
CA THR A 289 28.61 7.20 6.85
C THR A 289 28.44 7.34 8.36
N LEU A 290 29.47 6.95 9.13
CA LEU A 290 29.52 7.19 10.59
C LEU A 290 29.45 8.69 10.98
N ALA A 291 29.41 9.61 9.99
CA ALA A 291 29.46 11.06 10.16
C ALA A 291 28.56 11.85 9.17
N ASP A 292 27.42 11.31 8.72
CA ASP A 292 26.49 11.98 7.78
C ASP A 292 27.18 12.53 6.50
N HIS A 293 28.25 11.84 6.05
CA HIS A 293 28.97 12.26 4.84
C HIS A 293 28.10 12.04 3.58
N PRO A 294 28.07 13.01 2.66
CA PRO A 294 27.35 12.84 1.39
C PRO A 294 27.99 11.74 0.53
N ILE A 295 27.17 11.10 -0.31
CA ILE A 295 27.49 9.82 -0.95
C ILE A 295 27.79 10.02 -2.44
N SER A 296 28.88 9.42 -2.92
CA SER A 296 29.23 9.48 -4.35
C SER A 296 28.36 8.54 -5.21
N LYS A 297 28.33 8.79 -6.52
CA LYS A 297 27.61 7.95 -7.51
C LYS A 297 27.99 6.47 -7.43
N ASP A 298 29.26 6.17 -7.24
CA ASP A 298 29.77 4.79 -7.18
C ASP A 298 29.37 4.08 -5.88
N GLU A 299 29.36 4.81 -4.76
CA GLU A 299 28.91 4.30 -3.47
C GLU A 299 27.40 4.06 -3.48
N PHE A 300 26.63 5.01 -4.04
CA PHE A 300 25.19 4.85 -4.23
C PHE A 300 24.87 3.61 -5.07
N HIS A 301 25.51 3.46 -6.23
CA HIS A 301 25.33 2.29 -7.08
C HIS A 301 25.66 0.98 -6.36
N ARG A 302 26.73 0.96 -5.54
CA ARG A 302 27.14 -0.22 -4.77
C ARG A 302 26.16 -0.54 -3.64
N ALA A 303 25.68 0.47 -2.93
CA ALA A 303 24.72 0.32 -1.84
C ALA A 303 23.37 -0.19 -2.35
N VAL A 304 22.86 0.33 -3.48
CA VAL A 304 21.62 -0.18 -4.09
C VAL A 304 21.77 -1.65 -4.48
N LYS A 305 22.91 -2.04 -5.04
CA LYS A 305 23.18 -3.45 -5.39
C LYS A 305 23.14 -4.37 -4.17
N ILE A 306 23.65 -3.93 -3.03
CA ILE A 306 23.64 -4.71 -1.78
C ILE A 306 22.21 -4.86 -1.25
N CYS A 307 21.42 -3.77 -1.25
CA CYS A 307 20.07 -3.79 -0.69
C CYS A 307 19.06 -4.54 -1.57
N THR A 308 19.19 -4.45 -2.89
CA THR A 308 18.19 -5.00 -3.83
C THR A 308 18.62 -6.30 -4.51
N GLY A 309 19.92 -6.59 -4.54
CA GLY A 309 20.51 -7.65 -5.38
C GLY A 309 20.52 -7.32 -6.87
N THR A 310 20.07 -6.13 -7.28
CA THR A 310 19.98 -5.71 -8.69
C THR A 310 20.87 -4.50 -8.97
N ASN A 311 21.39 -4.39 -10.20
CA ASN A 311 22.18 -3.22 -10.61
C ASN A 311 21.27 -2.16 -11.24
N LEU A 312 21.43 -0.92 -10.83
CA LEU A 312 20.87 0.22 -11.57
C LEU A 312 21.76 0.56 -12.76
N SER A 313 21.17 1.09 -13.84
CA SER A 313 21.97 1.58 -14.95
C SER A 313 22.72 2.86 -14.55
N ARG A 314 23.91 3.08 -15.12
CA ARG A 314 24.67 4.32 -14.88
C ARG A 314 23.90 5.56 -15.30
N HIS A 315 23.10 5.46 -16.36
CA HIS A 315 22.26 6.56 -16.85
C HIS A 315 21.19 6.93 -15.82
N LEU A 316 20.51 5.94 -15.24
CA LEU A 316 19.52 6.16 -14.21
C LEU A 316 20.13 6.78 -12.94
N VAL A 317 21.28 6.25 -12.47
CA VAL A 317 21.99 6.83 -11.31
C VAL A 317 22.40 8.29 -11.60
N HIS A 318 22.91 8.57 -12.80
CA HIS A 318 23.24 9.93 -13.20
C HIS A 318 22.02 10.86 -13.16
N THR A 319 20.88 10.38 -13.66
CA THR A 319 19.61 11.14 -13.66
C THR A 319 19.12 11.42 -12.25
N VAL A 320 19.18 10.43 -11.35
CA VAL A 320 18.82 10.61 -9.93
C VAL A 320 19.68 11.69 -9.27
N PHE A 321 20.99 11.66 -9.48
CA PHE A 321 21.88 12.71 -8.96
C PHE A 321 21.54 14.06 -9.58
N ALA A 322 21.31 14.15 -10.90
CA ALA A 322 20.94 15.42 -11.54
C ALA A 322 19.63 16.03 -10.99
N ILE A 323 18.71 15.21 -10.47
CA ILE A 323 17.49 15.67 -9.79
C ILE A 323 17.83 16.16 -8.38
N PHE A 324 18.44 15.30 -7.54
CA PHE A 324 18.46 15.52 -6.10
C PHE A 324 19.67 16.29 -5.56
N ASP A 325 20.81 16.31 -6.28
CA ASP A 325 22.02 17.05 -5.90
C ASP A 325 21.75 18.56 -5.97
N ASP A 326 21.55 19.19 -4.81
CA ASP A 326 21.10 20.57 -4.67
C ASP A 326 22.25 21.56 -4.74
N ASP A 327 23.34 21.25 -4.04
CA ASP A 327 24.54 22.09 -3.97
C ASP A 327 25.48 21.92 -5.18
N GLY A 328 25.26 20.89 -6.01
CA GLY A 328 26.06 20.63 -7.19
C GLY A 328 27.42 20.01 -6.88
N ASP A 329 27.61 19.45 -5.68
CA ASP A 329 28.87 18.84 -5.26
C ASP A 329 29.13 17.47 -5.92
N GLY A 330 28.11 16.93 -6.61
CA GLY A 330 28.16 15.64 -7.29
C GLY A 330 28.00 14.43 -6.36
N LEU A 331 27.62 14.67 -5.11
CA LEU A 331 27.31 13.72 -4.07
C LEU A 331 25.80 13.79 -3.75
N LEU A 332 25.33 12.89 -2.89
CA LEU A 332 23.96 12.90 -2.37
C LEU A 332 23.97 12.79 -0.85
N SER A 333 23.48 13.83 -0.18
CA SER A 333 23.25 13.84 1.25
C SER A 333 21.92 13.19 1.64
N TYR A 334 21.76 12.91 2.93
CA TYR A 334 20.53 12.36 3.49
C TYR A 334 19.31 13.27 3.23
N ARG A 335 19.50 14.61 3.33
CA ARG A 335 18.41 15.58 3.17
C ARG A 335 17.96 15.70 1.72
N GLU A 336 18.88 15.60 0.78
CA GLU A 336 18.60 15.73 -0.65
C GLU A 336 17.81 14.55 -1.20
N PHE A 337 18.16 13.32 -0.80
CA PHE A 337 17.54 12.13 -1.38
C PHE A 337 16.62 11.38 -0.42
N ILE A 338 17.12 10.96 0.74
CA ILE A 338 16.38 10.06 1.64
C ILE A 338 15.15 10.74 2.23
N ALA A 339 15.26 12.00 2.65
CA ALA A 339 14.13 12.73 3.23
C ALA A 339 12.95 12.81 2.25
N ILE A 340 13.23 13.16 1.00
CA ILE A 340 12.22 13.31 -0.06
C ILE A 340 11.62 11.96 -0.45
N MET A 341 12.46 10.94 -0.64
CA MET A 341 12.00 9.61 -1.07
C MET A 341 11.27 8.83 0.04
N LYS A 342 11.51 9.16 1.31
CA LYS A 342 10.78 8.57 2.43
C LYS A 342 9.30 8.95 2.41
N ASP A 343 8.97 10.18 2.01
CA ASP A 343 7.58 10.60 1.87
C ASP A 343 6.92 9.91 0.66
N ARG A 344 7.66 9.81 -0.45
CA ARG A 344 7.20 9.08 -1.65
C ARG A 344 6.85 7.61 -1.37
N LEU A 345 7.62 6.90 -0.53
CA LEU A 345 7.37 5.49 -0.21
C LEU A 345 5.95 5.25 0.32
N HIS A 346 5.35 6.26 0.94
CA HIS A 346 3.99 6.19 1.47
C HIS A 346 2.91 6.52 0.44
N ARG A 347 3.26 6.82 -0.82
CA ARG A 347 2.33 7.11 -1.94
C ARG A 347 1.24 8.14 -1.58
N GLY A 348 1.56 9.12 -0.73
CA GLY A 348 0.59 10.11 -0.23
C GLY A 348 -0.41 9.59 0.83
N PHE A 349 -0.34 8.32 1.24
CA PHE A 349 -1.24 7.73 2.25
C PHE A 349 -0.90 8.08 3.70
N LYS A 350 0.33 8.56 3.97
CA LYS A 350 0.60 9.27 5.21
C LYS A 350 0.18 10.71 5.02
N SER A 351 -1.07 11.04 5.34
CA SER A 351 -1.33 12.38 5.83
C SER A 351 -0.52 12.49 7.12
N TYR A 352 0.65 13.12 7.05
CA TYR A 352 0.94 14.02 8.15
C TYR A 352 -0.25 14.96 8.11
N ALA A 353 -1.17 14.79 9.07
CA ALA A 353 -1.83 15.98 9.56
C ALA A 353 -0.63 16.86 9.93
N LYS A 354 -0.18 17.73 9.01
CA LYS A 354 0.46 18.96 9.42
C LYS A 354 -0.55 19.44 10.45
N ASN A 355 -0.15 19.48 11.71
CA ASN A 355 -0.98 20.04 12.76
C ASN A 355 -1.08 21.55 12.47
N GLU A 356 -1.57 21.95 11.30
CA GLU A 356 -1.61 23.33 10.86
C GLU A 356 -2.39 24.13 11.90
N GLY A 357 -1.85 25.29 12.22
CA GLY A 357 -2.30 26.10 13.35
C GLY A 357 -1.53 25.82 14.64
N TRP A 358 -2.22 26.04 15.75
CA TRP A 358 -1.60 26.27 17.07
C TRP A 358 -0.88 25.04 17.64
N GLU A 359 -1.29 23.83 17.26
CA GLU A 359 -0.72 22.57 17.73
C GLU A 359 0.65 22.28 17.08
N ALA A 360 0.85 22.52 15.77
CA ALA A 360 2.19 22.41 15.15
C ALA A 360 3.13 23.49 15.69
N PHE A 361 2.65 24.72 15.89
CA PHE A 361 3.46 25.80 16.45
C PHE A 361 3.96 25.46 17.86
N LYS A 362 3.08 24.96 18.73
CA LYS A 362 3.48 24.47 20.06
C LYS A 362 4.45 23.31 19.98
N SER A 363 4.23 22.36 19.07
CA SER A 363 5.13 21.20 18.91
C SER A 363 6.53 21.65 18.46
N CYS A 364 6.60 22.58 17.50
CA CYS A 364 7.83 23.14 16.97
C CYS A 364 8.60 23.92 18.05
N ILE A 365 7.95 24.82 18.80
CA ILE A 365 8.58 25.53 19.92
C ILE A 365 9.05 24.56 21.01
N LYS A 366 8.25 23.54 21.34
CA LYS A 366 8.62 22.56 22.36
C LYS A 366 9.78 21.67 21.93
N GLN A 367 9.98 21.50 20.63
CA GLN A 367 11.10 20.76 20.05
C GLN A 367 12.37 21.62 20.00
N GLU A 368 12.26 22.90 19.63
CA GLU A 368 13.36 23.87 19.73
C GLU A 368 13.83 24.11 21.18
N MET A 369 12.90 24.19 22.14
CA MET A 369 13.25 24.33 23.56
C MET A 369 13.91 23.08 24.19
N LYS A 370 13.89 21.93 23.50
CA LYS A 370 14.54 20.70 23.95
C LYS A 370 15.96 20.54 23.43
N THR A 371 16.39 21.36 22.47
CA THR A 371 17.78 21.38 21.99
C THR A 371 18.55 22.39 22.84
N PRO A 372 19.47 21.98 23.73
CA PRO A 372 20.31 22.93 24.43
C PRO A 372 21.32 23.53 23.44
N ALA A 373 21.55 24.85 23.57
CA ALA A 373 22.46 25.65 22.76
C ALA A 373 23.92 25.16 22.77
#